data_AF-A0A958HUC2-F1
#
_entry.id   AF-A0A958HUC2-F1
#
_cell.length_a   1.000
_cell.length_b   1.000
_cell.length_c   1.000
_cell.angle_alpha   90.00
_cell.angle_beta   90.00
_cell.angle_gamma   90.00
#
_symmetry.space_group_name_H-M   'P 1'
#
loop_
_entity.id
_entity.type
_entity.pdbx_description
1 polymer ?
#
loop_
_entity_poly.entity_id
_entity_poly.type
_entity_poly.pdbx_seq_one_letter_code
_entity_poly.pdbx_strand_id
1 'polypeptide(L)'
;MLNWQPPSHWLKITSIDAHTAGEPLRMITSGFPELPGDTILEKRQYARTHYDHLRRALMWEPRGHADMYGCILTPPTTPDGDVGVLFMHNEGFSTMCGHGIIGLVKVGYDTGHFQAQSDRPTLKIDTP
;
A
#
# COMPACT_ATOMS: atom_id res chain seq x y z
N MET A 1 -20.83 6.74 19.31
CA MET A 1 -19.92 7.56 18.47
C MET A 1 -19.42 6.86 17.21
N LEU A 2 -19.64 5.54 17.00
CA LEU A 2 -19.13 4.82 15.82
C LEU A 2 -19.79 5.17 14.47
N ASN A 3 -20.93 5.86 14.48
CA ASN A 3 -21.70 6.20 13.27
C ASN A 3 -21.58 7.67 12.85
N TRP A 4 -20.62 8.41 13.41
CA TRP A 4 -20.34 9.76 12.95
C TRP A 4 -19.75 9.70 11.53
N GLN A 5 -20.23 10.56 10.64
CA GLN A 5 -19.75 10.64 9.27
C GLN A 5 -19.07 12.01 9.05
N PRO A 6 -17.84 12.04 8.52
CA PRO A 6 -17.20 13.31 8.17
C PRO A 6 -17.94 13.97 7.00
N PRO A 7 -17.79 15.29 6.82
CA PRO A 7 -18.27 15.96 5.61
C PRO A 7 -17.74 15.30 4.34
N SER A 8 -18.57 15.20 3.30
CA SER A 8 -18.24 14.50 2.06
C SER A 8 -17.06 15.07 1.27
N HIS A 9 -16.71 16.34 1.51
CA HIS A 9 -15.57 17.00 0.87
C HIS A 9 -14.23 16.71 1.55
N TRP A 10 -14.22 15.98 2.67
CA TRP A 10 -12.98 15.58 3.33
C TRP A 10 -12.34 14.40 2.60
N LEU A 11 -11.02 14.44 2.46
CA LEU A 11 -10.26 13.30 1.97
C LEU A 11 -10.44 12.11 2.94
N LYS A 12 -10.87 10.97 2.40
CA LYS A 12 -11.02 9.72 3.13
C LYS A 12 -10.13 8.67 2.49
N ILE A 13 -9.10 8.25 3.22
CA ILE A 13 -8.26 7.10 2.87
C ILE A 13 -8.58 5.98 3.84
N THR A 14 -8.81 4.78 3.33
CA THR A 14 -9.00 3.58 4.16
C THR A 14 -7.76 2.72 4.10
N SER A 15 -7.46 2.04 5.21
CA SER A 15 -6.36 1.10 5.29
C SER A 15 -6.70 -0.10 6.15
N ILE A 16 -5.93 -1.16 5.96
CA ILE A 16 -5.84 -2.29 6.86
C ILE A 16 -4.42 -2.27 7.44
N ASP A 17 -4.33 -2.18 8.76
CA ASP A 17 -3.05 -2.19 9.47
C ASP A 17 -2.79 -3.61 10.00
N ALA A 18 -1.59 -4.10 9.78
CA ALA A 18 -1.11 -5.41 10.23
C ALA A 18 0.35 -5.31 10.70
N HIS A 19 0.91 -6.42 11.16
CA HIS A 19 2.33 -6.51 11.45
C HIS A 19 2.94 -7.83 10.97
N THR A 20 4.20 -7.79 10.59
CA THR A 20 5.02 -8.96 10.28
C THR A 20 6.17 -9.00 11.26
N ALA A 21 6.18 -9.96 12.19
CA ALA A 21 7.20 -10.08 13.25
C ALA A 21 7.40 -8.82 14.12
N GLY A 22 6.42 -7.92 14.17
CA GLY A 22 6.45 -6.68 14.95
C GLY A 22 6.58 -5.43 14.08
N GLU A 23 7.05 -5.58 12.85
CA GLU A 23 7.14 -4.46 11.89
C GLU A 23 5.76 -4.15 11.30
N PRO A 24 5.30 -2.88 11.35
CA PRO A 24 3.98 -2.51 10.89
C PRO A 24 3.86 -2.58 9.36
N LEU A 25 2.63 -2.78 8.89
CA LEU A 25 2.24 -2.57 7.50
C LEU A 25 0.84 -1.97 7.44
N ARG A 26 0.75 -0.73 6.95
CA ARG A 26 -0.49 -0.06 6.58
C ARG A 26 -0.79 -0.27 5.10
N MET A 27 -1.66 -1.22 4.79
CA MET A 27 -2.12 -1.49 3.42
C MET A 27 -3.25 -0.53 3.06
N ILE A 28 -3.02 0.35 2.09
CA ILE A 28 -4.05 1.30 1.63
C ILE A 28 -5.07 0.57 0.76
N THR A 29 -6.34 0.64 1.15
CA THR A 29 -7.45 -0.08 0.49
C THR A 29 -8.33 0.83 -0.37
N SER A 30 -8.42 2.13 -0.07
CA SER A 30 -9.12 3.09 -0.94
C SER A 30 -8.74 4.54 -0.64
N GLY A 31 -9.03 5.43 -1.60
CA GLY A 31 -8.91 6.89 -1.43
C GLY A 31 -7.54 7.48 -1.78
N PHE A 32 -6.55 6.64 -2.09
CA PHE A 32 -5.31 7.13 -2.68
C PHE A 32 -5.54 7.44 -4.18
N PRO A 33 -5.00 8.54 -4.72
CA PRO A 33 -5.14 8.87 -6.14
C PRO A 33 -4.49 7.82 -7.05
N GLU A 34 -4.97 7.75 -8.29
CA GLU A 34 -4.34 6.89 -9.29
C GLU A 34 -2.89 7.30 -9.57
N LEU A 35 -2.06 6.29 -9.87
CA LEU A 35 -0.64 6.46 -10.15
C LEU A 35 -0.35 6.15 -11.62
N PRO A 36 -0.21 7.19 -12.48
CA PRO A 36 0.17 7.00 -13.87
C PRO A 36 1.62 6.52 -13.99
N GLY A 37 1.91 5.86 -15.11
CA GLY A 37 3.19 5.24 -15.42
C GLY A 37 3.03 3.81 -15.91
N ASP A 38 3.88 3.43 -16.86
CA ASP A 38 3.92 2.11 -17.49
C ASP A 38 4.80 1.15 -16.69
N THR A 39 5.69 1.66 -15.85
CA THR A 39 6.53 0.86 -14.94
C THR A 39 6.30 1.22 -13.47
N ILE A 40 6.63 0.30 -12.56
CA ILE A 40 6.57 0.59 -11.11
C ILE A 40 7.49 1.77 -10.73
N LEU A 41 8.64 1.90 -11.38
CA LEU A 41 9.56 3.02 -11.14
C LEU A 41 8.95 4.37 -11.55
N GLU A 42 8.23 4.43 -12.66
CA GLU A 42 7.50 5.64 -13.08
C GLU A 42 6.38 5.98 -12.11
N LYS A 43 5.58 4.99 -11.69
CA LYS A 43 4.53 5.17 -10.67
C LYS A 43 5.12 5.69 -9.36
N ARG A 44 6.26 5.13 -8.92
CA ARG A 44 7.01 5.58 -7.74
C ARG A 44 7.48 7.02 -7.90
N GLN A 45 8.06 7.37 -9.05
CA GLN A 45 8.54 8.73 -9.30
C GLN A 45 7.39 9.74 -9.31
N TYR A 46 6.25 9.37 -9.91
CA TYR A 46 5.04 10.18 -9.89
C TYR A 46 4.54 10.39 -8.46
N ALA A 47 4.39 9.31 -7.68
CA ALA A 47 3.94 9.37 -6.29
C ALA A 47 4.85 10.26 -5.42
N ARG A 48 6.18 10.15 -5.60
CA ARG A 48 7.16 11.02 -4.92
C ARG A 48 7.00 12.49 -5.28
N THR A 49 6.74 12.78 -6.55
CA THR A 49 6.67 14.15 -7.07
C THR A 49 5.35 14.82 -6.70
N HIS A 50 4.23 14.09 -6.72
CA HIS A 50 2.88 14.65 -6.60
C HIS A 50 2.19 14.34 -5.27
N TYR A 51 2.53 13.24 -4.59
CA TYR A 51 1.75 12.71 -3.46
C TYR A 51 2.57 12.44 -2.18
N ASP A 52 3.79 12.98 -2.04
CA ASP A 52 4.53 12.88 -0.78
C ASP A 52 3.78 13.49 0.42
N HIS A 53 2.92 14.49 0.18
CA HIS A 53 2.08 15.04 1.24
C HIS A 53 1.08 14.00 1.80
N LEU A 54 0.55 13.09 0.97
CA LEU A 54 -0.30 11.98 1.42
C LEU A 54 0.51 10.94 2.17
N ARG A 55 1.72 10.62 1.68
CA ARG A 55 2.66 9.76 2.39
C ARG A 55 2.95 10.29 3.80
N ARG A 56 3.28 11.58 3.94
CA ARG A 56 3.45 12.24 5.24
C ARG A 56 2.22 12.10 6.11
N ALA A 57 1.04 12.39 5.56
CA ALA A 57 -0.21 12.31 6.32
C ALA A 57 -0.51 10.89 6.83
N LEU A 58 -0.07 9.85 6.11
CA LEU A 58 -0.32 8.44 6.43
C LEU A 58 0.77 7.81 7.31
N MET A 59 2.03 8.22 7.15
CA MET A 59 3.18 7.62 7.85
C MET A 59 3.58 8.39 9.11
N TRP A 60 3.49 9.72 9.09
CA TRP A 60 3.93 10.53 10.24
C TRP A 60 2.84 10.66 11.30
N GLU A 61 3.26 11.05 12.49
CA GLU A 61 2.34 11.53 13.51
C GLU A 61 1.47 12.68 12.96
N PRO A 62 0.19 12.75 13.34
CA PRO A 62 -0.46 11.99 14.42
C PRO A 62 -1.11 10.66 13.98
N ARG A 63 -1.02 10.27 12.70
CA ARG A 63 -1.74 9.07 12.19
C ARG A 63 -0.86 7.82 12.10
N GLY A 64 0.45 8.01 11.98
CA GLY A 64 1.45 6.98 12.11
C GLY A 64 2.44 7.33 13.23
N HIS A 65 3.70 6.95 13.03
CA HIS A 65 4.82 7.18 13.94
C HIS A 65 6.14 7.04 13.16
N ALA A 66 7.27 7.28 13.81
CA ALA A 66 8.60 7.27 13.17
C ALA A 66 8.91 5.97 12.41
N ASP A 67 8.39 4.84 12.88
CA ASP A 67 8.62 3.49 12.33
C ASP A 67 7.44 2.95 11.50
N MET A 68 6.47 3.81 11.15
CA MET A 68 5.33 3.38 10.33
C MET A 68 5.77 3.04 8.90
N TYR A 69 5.24 1.92 8.39
CA TYR A 69 5.47 1.44 7.03
C TYR A 69 4.13 1.15 6.36
N GLY A 70 4.01 1.44 5.06
CA GLY A 70 2.78 1.27 4.31
C GLY A 70 2.99 0.82 2.89
N CYS A 71 1.90 0.36 2.26
CA CYS A 71 1.91 -0.03 0.86
C CYS A 71 0.65 0.45 0.13
N ILE A 72 0.81 0.68 -1.18
CA ILE A 72 -0.25 1.04 -2.11
C ILE A 72 -0.24 -0.02 -3.21
N LEU A 73 -1.39 -0.66 -3.42
CA LEU A 73 -1.58 -1.56 -4.55
C LEU A 73 -1.78 -0.78 -5.84
N THR A 74 -1.19 -1.28 -6.91
CA THR A 74 -1.37 -0.76 -8.27
C THR A 74 -1.73 -1.91 -9.22
N PRO A 75 -2.27 -1.62 -10.41
CA PRO A 75 -2.27 -2.60 -11.47
C PRO A 75 -0.85 -3.12 -11.74
N PRO A 76 -0.69 -4.39 -12.16
CA PRO A 76 0.59 -4.91 -12.61
C PRO A 76 1.07 -4.15 -13.85
N THR A 77 2.39 -4.15 -14.03
CA THR A 77 3.13 -3.50 -15.11
C THR A 77 3.84 -4.50 -16.00
N THR A 78 4.04 -5.73 -15.53
CA THR A 78 4.55 -6.84 -16.33
C THR A 78 3.41 -7.68 -16.93
N PRO A 79 3.59 -8.29 -18.12
CA PRO A 79 2.54 -9.08 -18.75
C PRO A 79 2.04 -10.28 -17.95
N ASP A 80 2.88 -10.82 -17.06
CA ASP A 80 2.57 -11.98 -16.23
C ASP A 80 2.41 -11.65 -14.74
N GLY A 81 2.44 -10.36 -14.37
CA GLY A 81 2.24 -9.90 -12.99
C GLY A 81 0.77 -9.94 -12.57
N ASP A 82 0.53 -10.28 -11.31
CA ASP A 82 -0.82 -10.31 -10.72
C ASP A 82 -1.20 -8.95 -10.10
N VAL A 83 -0.20 -8.26 -9.52
CA VAL A 83 -0.39 -6.98 -8.83
C VAL A 83 0.92 -6.19 -8.78
N GLY A 84 0.85 -4.86 -8.81
CA GLY A 84 1.97 -3.99 -8.49
C GLY A 84 1.88 -3.43 -7.07
N VAL A 85 3.01 -3.13 -6.44
CA VAL A 85 3.03 -2.51 -5.12
C VAL A 85 4.07 -1.40 -5.02
N LEU A 86 3.66 -0.28 -4.42
CA LEU A 86 4.57 0.75 -3.94
C LEU A 86 4.60 0.77 -2.42
N PHE A 87 5.80 0.64 -1.87
CA PHE A 87 6.02 0.79 -0.44
C PHE A 87 6.37 2.23 -0.05
N MET A 88 6.07 2.60 1.18
CA MET A 88 6.38 3.90 1.75
C MET A 88 6.70 3.81 3.24
N HIS A 89 7.59 4.69 3.70
CA HIS A 89 7.99 4.83 5.09
C HIS A 89 8.15 6.31 5.46
N ASN A 90 8.74 6.59 6.62
CA ASN A 90 8.98 7.92 7.17
C ASN A 90 9.73 8.89 6.22
N GLU A 91 10.67 8.39 5.43
CA GLU A 91 11.57 9.20 4.58
C GLU A 91 11.14 9.27 3.10
N GLY A 92 10.18 8.46 2.67
CA GLY A 92 9.71 8.50 1.28
C GLY A 92 9.06 7.22 0.79
N PHE A 93 8.98 7.10 -0.53
CA PHE A 93 8.57 5.88 -1.21
C PHE A 93 9.77 4.95 -1.37
N SER A 94 9.64 3.74 -0.85
CA SER A 94 10.70 2.73 -0.79
C SER A 94 10.82 1.93 -2.09
N THR A 95 11.78 1.01 -2.10
CA THR A 95 11.87 -0.10 -3.07
C THR A 95 11.24 -1.36 -2.46
N MET A 96 11.69 -2.56 -2.83
CA MET A 96 11.19 -3.82 -2.26
C MET A 96 11.51 -3.96 -0.76
N CYS A 97 10.55 -4.52 0.00
CA CYS A 97 10.71 -4.80 1.43
C CYS A 97 10.10 -6.17 1.82
N GLY A 98 10.90 -7.04 2.43
CA GLY A 98 10.50 -8.43 2.73
C GLY A 98 9.34 -8.57 3.72
N HIS A 99 9.34 -7.81 4.82
CA HIS A 99 8.25 -7.87 5.81
C HIS A 99 6.95 -7.34 5.22
N GLY A 100 7.06 -6.31 4.36
CA GLY A 100 5.94 -5.72 3.63
C GLY A 100 5.29 -6.70 2.66
N ILE A 101 6.09 -7.50 1.95
CA ILE A 101 5.55 -8.54 1.05
C ILE A 101 4.82 -9.63 1.84
N ILE A 102 5.43 -10.16 2.91
CA ILE A 102 4.80 -11.19 3.74
C ILE A 102 3.47 -10.69 4.32
N GLY A 103 3.48 -9.47 4.88
CA GLY A 103 2.30 -8.84 5.45
C GLY A 103 1.22 -8.60 4.39
N LEU A 104 1.60 -8.05 3.24
CA LEU A 104 0.67 -7.77 2.14
C LEU A 104 0.00 -9.04 1.64
N VAL A 105 0.77 -10.09 1.37
CA VAL A 105 0.22 -11.35 0.85
C VAL A 105 -0.75 -11.97 1.85
N LYS A 106 -0.39 -12.02 3.14
CA LYS A 106 -1.26 -12.56 4.19
C LYS A 106 -2.54 -11.76 4.33
N VAL A 107 -2.43 -10.43 4.48
CA VAL A 107 -3.60 -9.54 4.60
C VAL A 107 -4.47 -9.62 3.37
N GLY A 108 -3.87 -9.60 2.17
CA GLY A 108 -4.59 -9.61 0.91
C GLY A 108 -5.46 -10.85 0.73
N TYR A 109 -4.96 -12.04 1.08
CA TYR A 109 -5.77 -13.25 1.05
C TYR A 109 -6.83 -13.28 2.16
N ASP A 110 -6.46 -12.93 3.40
CA ASP A 110 -7.39 -12.98 4.55
C ASP A 110 -8.58 -12.01 4.40
N THR A 111 -8.38 -10.93 3.65
CA THR A 111 -9.38 -9.86 3.45
C THR A 111 -10.05 -9.93 2.08
N GLY A 112 -9.71 -10.93 1.26
CA GLY A 112 -10.30 -11.15 -0.06
C GLY A 112 -9.84 -10.18 -1.16
N HIS A 113 -8.78 -9.41 -0.94
CA HIS A 113 -8.14 -8.60 -2.00
C HIS A 113 -7.41 -9.49 -3.01
N PHE A 114 -6.93 -10.66 -2.58
CA PHE A 114 -6.36 -11.70 -3.44
C PHE A 114 -7.18 -12.98 -3.31
N GLN A 115 -7.30 -13.73 -4.40
CA GLN A 115 -8.03 -15.00 -4.44
C GLN A 115 -7.06 -16.16 -4.67
N ALA A 116 -7.11 -17.17 -3.81
CA ALA A 116 -6.27 -18.35 -3.95
C ALA A 116 -6.82 -19.23 -5.07
N GLN A 117 -5.99 -19.54 -6.07
CA GLN A 117 -6.36 -20.44 -7.17
C GLN A 117 -6.00 -21.91 -6.90
N SER A 118 -5.27 -22.17 -5.82
CA SER A 118 -4.82 -23.51 -5.39
C SER A 118 -4.56 -23.54 -3.89
N ASP A 119 -4.20 -24.71 -3.37
CA ASP A 119 -3.74 -24.94 -1.99
C ASP A 119 -2.38 -24.25 -1.68
N ARG A 120 -1.56 -24.07 -2.72
CA ARG A 120 -0.27 -23.36 -2.68
C ARG A 120 -0.24 -22.32 -3.79
N PRO A 121 -0.97 -21.20 -3.64
CA PRO A 121 -1.06 -20.19 -4.68
C PRO A 121 0.28 -19.47 -4.85
N THR A 122 0.59 -19.12 -6.09
CA THR A 122 1.70 -18.23 -6.43
C THR A 122 1.12 -16.86 -6.74
N LEU A 123 1.69 -15.81 -6.15
CA LEU A 123 1.36 -14.42 -6.45
C LEU A 123 2.61 -13.70 -6.97
N LYS A 124 2.53 -13.18 -8.19
CA LYS A 124 3.60 -12.42 -8.85
C LYS A 124 3.38 -10.93 -8.62
N ILE A 125 4.33 -10.31 -7.94
CA ILE A 125 4.22 -8.94 -7.47
C ILE A 125 5.28 -8.08 -8.14
N ASP A 126 4.86 -7.04 -8.87
CA ASP A 126 5.78 -6.06 -9.42
C ASP A 126 6.17 -5.05 -8.33
N THR A 127 7.48 -4.95 -8.06
CA THR A 127 8.05 -4.01 -7.08
C THR A 127 9.02 -3.04 -7.77
N PRO A 128 9.31 -1.86 -7.16
CA PRO A 128 10.30 -0.93 -7.70
C PRO A 128 11.72 -1.50 -7.70
#